data_AF-A0A7X4DY76-F1
#
_entry.id   AF-A0A7X4DY76-F1
#
_cell.length_a   1.000
_cell.length_b   1.000
_cell.length_c   1.000
_cell.angle_alpha   90.00
_cell.angle_beta   90.00
_cell.angle_gamma   90.00
#
_symmetry.space_group_name_H-M   'P 1'
#
loop_
_entity.id
_entity.type
_entity.pdbx_description
1 polymer ?
#
loop_
_entity_poly.entity_id
_entity_poly.type
_entity_poly.pdbx_seq_one_letter_code
_entity_poly.pdbx_strand_id
1 'polypeptide(L)'
;MPEAKRPTVDEVLAGAVHTIENQLLPNLDDTWARAAASQLMGTLEYARALIAGDEHMDAQIDAVEAVVSGLLRDHPELEAVLEGSEGETRGFTALQQASLLLSHAVANDSAAADAIRADLRPLIVQQATDTLNETMPMLMAFGGRPRRVEH
;
A
#
# COMPACT_ATOMS: atom_id res chain seq x y z
N MET A 1 7.55 -44.39 -2.78
CA MET A 1 7.98 -43.08 -2.27
C MET A 1 6.72 -42.24 -2.10
N PRO A 2 6.48 -41.61 -0.94
CA PRO A 2 5.30 -40.76 -0.79
C PRO A 2 5.42 -39.56 -1.72
N GLU A 3 4.33 -39.22 -2.39
CA GLU A 3 4.22 -38.08 -3.30
C GLU A 3 4.40 -36.79 -2.49
N ALA A 4 5.39 -35.97 -2.86
CA ALA A 4 5.67 -34.74 -2.12
C ALA A 4 4.47 -33.78 -2.23
N LYS A 5 3.89 -33.41 -1.09
CA LYS A 5 2.81 -32.42 -1.03
C LYS A 5 3.33 -31.11 -1.65
N ARG A 6 2.61 -30.58 -2.65
CA ARG A 6 2.92 -29.25 -3.20
C ARG A 6 2.70 -28.18 -2.13
N PRO A 7 3.63 -27.24 -1.95
CA PRO A 7 3.47 -26.16 -0.99
C PRO A 7 2.32 -25.22 -1.39
N THR A 8 1.64 -24.67 -0.40
CA THR A 8 0.60 -23.64 -0.58
C THR A 8 1.25 -22.29 -0.90
N VAL A 9 0.45 -21.34 -1.41
CA VAL A 9 0.95 -19.97 -1.70
C VAL A 9 1.45 -19.28 -0.42
N ASP A 10 0.76 -19.45 0.70
CA ASP A 10 1.22 -18.92 2.00
C ASP A 10 2.55 -19.55 2.45
N GLU A 11 2.71 -20.87 2.30
CA GLU A 11 3.96 -21.57 2.60
C GLU A 11 5.12 -21.07 1.71
N VAL A 12 4.85 -20.75 0.44
CA VAL A 12 5.84 -20.17 -0.48
C VAL A 12 6.23 -18.75 -0.06
N LEU A 13 5.25 -17.91 0.29
CA LEU A 13 5.50 -16.52 0.70
C LEU A 13 6.24 -16.46 2.04
N ALA A 14 5.84 -17.26 3.01
CA ALA A 14 6.54 -17.39 4.30
C ALA A 14 7.98 -17.90 4.11
N GLY A 15 8.19 -18.86 3.19
CA GLY A 15 9.52 -19.33 2.83
C GLY A 15 10.40 -18.25 2.19
N ALA A 16 9.82 -17.39 1.36
CA ALA A 16 10.52 -16.26 0.74
C ALA A 16 10.94 -15.21 1.79
N VAL A 17 10.04 -14.83 2.70
CA VAL A 17 10.36 -13.92 3.82
C VAL A 17 11.47 -14.52 4.69
N HIS A 18 11.34 -15.79 5.08
CA HIS A 18 12.36 -16.48 5.87
C HIS A 18 13.74 -16.49 5.19
N THR A 19 13.78 -16.70 3.88
CA THR A 19 15.03 -16.69 3.10
C THR A 19 15.63 -15.29 3.06
N ILE A 20 14.83 -14.26 2.82
CA ILE A 20 15.35 -12.88 2.80
C ILE A 20 15.89 -12.50 4.17
N GLU A 21 15.16 -12.81 5.25
CA GLU A 21 15.53 -12.49 6.62
C GLU A 21 16.79 -13.23 7.09
N ASN A 22 16.85 -14.54 6.87
CA ASN A 22 17.85 -15.40 7.52
C ASN A 22 19.04 -15.72 6.60
N GLN A 23 18.91 -15.51 5.29
CA GLN A 23 19.97 -15.85 4.32
C GLN A 23 20.44 -14.63 3.52
N LEU A 24 19.57 -13.71 3.12
CA LEU A 24 19.99 -12.55 2.32
C LEU A 24 20.45 -11.38 3.19
N LEU A 25 19.58 -10.86 4.07
CA LEU A 25 19.87 -9.68 4.90
C LEU A 25 21.17 -9.78 5.72
N PRO A 26 21.55 -10.92 6.31
CA PRO A 26 22.81 -11.03 7.05
C PRO A 26 24.06 -10.91 6.16
N ASN A 27 23.93 -11.19 4.86
CA ASN A 27 25.02 -11.22 3.90
C ASN A 27 25.04 -9.99 2.97
N LEU A 28 24.14 -9.02 3.18
CA LEU A 28 24.11 -7.77 2.43
C LEU A 28 24.83 -6.67 3.23
N ASP A 29 25.98 -6.23 2.71
CA ASP A 29 26.76 -5.13 3.28
C ASP A 29 26.30 -3.76 2.76
N ASP A 30 25.74 -3.71 1.55
CA ASP A 30 25.26 -2.47 0.94
C ASP A 30 23.95 -2.00 1.60
N THR A 31 23.94 -0.74 2.02
CA THR A 31 22.80 -0.16 2.77
C THR A 31 21.54 -0.07 1.91
N TRP A 32 21.66 0.22 0.61
CA TRP A 32 20.52 0.28 -0.29
C TRP A 32 19.97 -1.10 -0.63
N ALA A 33 20.85 -2.09 -0.79
CA ALA A 33 20.45 -3.49 -0.99
C ALA A 33 19.70 -4.04 0.22
N ARG A 34 20.12 -3.70 1.44
CA ARG A 34 19.40 -4.05 2.68
C ARG A 34 18.03 -3.38 2.75
N ALA A 35 17.93 -2.10 2.39
CA ALA A 35 16.67 -1.38 2.35
C ALA A 35 15.70 -2.00 1.34
N ALA A 36 16.17 -2.31 0.13
CA ALA A 36 15.39 -2.98 -0.90
C ALA A 36 14.94 -4.39 -0.48
N ALA A 37 15.81 -5.19 0.14
CA ALA A 37 15.47 -6.50 0.67
C ALA A 37 14.40 -6.41 1.77
N SER A 38 14.48 -5.39 2.63
CA SER A 38 13.49 -5.13 3.68
C SER A 38 12.14 -4.70 3.10
N GLN A 39 12.15 -3.85 2.07
CA GLN A 39 10.93 -3.46 1.36
C GLN A 39 10.27 -4.66 0.68
N LEU A 40 11.06 -5.55 0.08
CA LEU A 40 10.55 -6.78 -0.53
C LEU A 40 9.88 -7.70 0.49
N MET A 41 10.45 -7.85 1.70
CA MET A 41 9.79 -8.59 2.77
C MET A 41 8.45 -7.95 3.17
N GLY A 42 8.41 -6.62 3.29
CA GLY A 42 7.17 -5.90 3.59
C GLY A 42 6.08 -6.15 2.54
N THR A 43 6.44 -6.12 1.26
CA THR A 43 5.51 -6.44 0.15
C THR A 43 5.01 -7.88 0.21
N LEU A 44 5.87 -8.84 0.58
CA LEU A 44 5.49 -10.24 0.70
C LEU A 44 4.54 -10.49 1.89
N GLU A 45 4.77 -9.87 3.04
CA GLU A 45 3.86 -9.95 4.18
C GLU A 45 2.52 -9.27 3.90
N TYR A 46 2.53 -8.14 3.19
CA TYR A 46 1.31 -7.49 2.71
C TYR A 46 0.51 -8.38 1.75
N ALA A 47 1.20 -9.04 0.80
CA ALA A 47 0.56 -10.02 -0.08
C ALA A 47 -0.04 -11.20 0.69
N ARG A 48 0.57 -11.61 1.82
CA ARG A 48 0.00 -12.65 2.70
C ARG A 48 -1.26 -12.17 3.42
N ALA A 49 -1.28 -10.92 3.92
CA ALA A 49 -2.46 -10.34 4.54
C ALA A 49 -3.64 -10.24 3.54
N LEU A 50 -3.35 -9.82 2.31
CA LEU A 50 -4.29 -9.84 1.19
C LEU A 50 -4.88 -11.23 0.91
N ILE A 51 -4.03 -12.27 0.86
CA ILE A 51 -4.46 -13.65 0.60
C ILE A 51 -5.23 -14.25 1.78
N ALA A 52 -4.93 -13.81 3.01
CA ALA A 52 -5.64 -14.23 4.21
C ALA A 52 -7.05 -13.63 4.32
N GLY A 53 -7.42 -12.71 3.42
CA GLY A 53 -8.74 -12.07 3.40
C GLY A 53 -8.91 -11.03 4.50
N ASP A 54 -7.87 -10.23 4.76
CA ASP A 54 -7.94 -9.15 5.75
C ASP A 54 -9.01 -8.11 5.35
N GLU A 55 -10.20 -8.24 5.96
CA GLU A 55 -11.41 -7.44 5.71
C GLU A 55 -11.17 -5.92 5.88
N HIS A 56 -10.07 -5.53 6.52
CA HIS A 56 -9.69 -4.14 6.72
C HIS A 56 -9.36 -3.42 5.39
N MET A 57 -8.78 -4.12 4.42
CA MET A 57 -8.51 -3.54 3.10
C MET A 57 -9.78 -3.30 2.30
N ASP A 58 -10.74 -4.23 2.36
CA ASP A 58 -12.02 -4.07 1.66
C ASP A 58 -12.80 -2.87 2.22
N ALA A 59 -12.81 -2.68 3.55
CA ALA A 59 -13.43 -1.52 4.17
C ALA A 59 -12.75 -0.18 3.77
N GLN A 60 -11.43 -0.17 3.61
CA GLN A 60 -10.70 1.01 3.15
C GLN A 60 -10.99 1.32 1.68
N ILE A 61 -11.07 0.30 0.83
CA ILE A 61 -11.45 0.43 -0.58
C ILE A 61 -12.89 0.92 -0.71
N ASP A 62 -13.83 0.36 0.06
CA ASP A 62 -15.23 0.79 0.11
C ASP A 62 -15.34 2.29 0.46
N ALA A 63 -14.55 2.75 1.44
CA ALA A 63 -14.54 4.15 1.85
C ALA A 63 -14.04 5.07 0.73
N VAL A 64 -12.98 4.68 0.01
CA VAL A 64 -12.46 5.45 -1.12
C VAL A 64 -13.49 5.50 -2.25
N GLU A 65 -14.09 4.38 -2.62
CA GLU A 65 -15.10 4.32 -3.67
C GLU A 65 -16.35 5.14 -3.34
N ALA A 66 -16.77 5.15 -2.07
CA ALA A 66 -17.89 5.96 -1.61
C ALA A 66 -17.62 7.47 -1.77
N VAL A 67 -16.41 7.92 -1.41
CA VAL A 67 -16.01 9.32 -1.59
C VAL A 67 -15.91 9.68 -3.07
N VAL A 68 -15.28 8.83 -3.90
CA VAL A 68 -15.18 9.05 -5.35
C VAL A 68 -16.57 9.13 -5.98
N SER A 69 -17.49 8.24 -5.60
CA SER A 69 -18.87 8.24 -6.10
C SER A 69 -19.67 9.47 -5.64
N GLY A 70 -19.37 10.01 -4.46
CA GLY A 70 -19.91 11.28 -3.97
C GLY A 70 -19.41 12.45 -4.81
N LEU A 71 -18.09 12.53 -5.00
CA LEU A 71 -17.46 13.58 -5.81
C LEU A 71 -17.98 13.60 -7.25
N LEU A 72 -18.13 12.44 -7.91
CA LEU A 72 -18.66 12.38 -9.28
C LEU A 72 -20.12 12.79 -9.38
N ARG A 73 -20.91 12.53 -8.33
CA ARG A 73 -22.32 12.93 -8.28
C ARG A 73 -22.46 14.45 -8.16
N ASP A 74 -21.63 15.06 -7.32
CA ASP A 74 -21.68 16.49 -7.05
C ASP A 74 -20.91 17.31 -8.10
N HIS A 75 -19.92 16.70 -8.75
CA HIS A 75 -19.04 17.27 -9.78
C HIS A 75 -18.86 16.31 -10.98
N PRO A 76 -19.87 16.18 -11.86
CA PRO A 76 -19.83 15.24 -12.99
C PRO A 76 -18.68 15.50 -13.99
N GLU A 77 -18.15 16.72 -14.04
CA GLU A 77 -16.98 17.06 -14.86
C GLU A 77 -15.72 16.26 -14.51
N LEU A 78 -15.66 15.67 -13.30
CA LEU A 78 -14.56 14.82 -12.87
C LEU A 78 -14.53 13.46 -13.59
N GLU A 79 -15.61 13.04 -14.28
CA GLU A 79 -15.60 11.80 -15.07
C GLU A 79 -14.48 11.82 -16.13
N ALA A 80 -14.24 12.97 -16.77
CA ALA A 80 -13.17 13.12 -17.75
C ALA A 80 -11.77 12.98 -17.14
N VAL A 81 -11.61 13.23 -15.84
CA VAL A 81 -10.34 13.06 -15.13
C VAL A 81 -10.03 11.58 -14.90
N LEU A 82 -11.07 10.73 -14.84
CA LEU A 82 -10.96 9.31 -14.55
C LEU A 82 -10.88 8.44 -15.80
N GLU A 83 -10.81 9.03 -17.00
CA GLU A 83 -10.69 8.27 -18.24
C GLU A 83 -9.44 7.38 -18.23
N GLY A 84 -9.63 6.07 -18.42
CA GLY A 84 -8.54 5.08 -18.38
C GLY A 84 -8.08 4.67 -16.98
N SER A 85 -8.86 4.95 -15.93
CA SER A 85 -8.56 4.53 -14.56
C SER A 85 -8.87 3.05 -14.24
N GLU A 86 -9.06 2.21 -15.26
CA GLU A 86 -9.41 0.80 -15.08
C GLU A 86 -8.18 -0.01 -14.67
N GLY A 87 -8.30 -0.73 -13.54
CA GLY A 87 -7.27 -1.59 -12.99
C GLY A 87 -7.59 -3.08 -13.08
N GLU A 88 -6.57 -3.92 -12.87
CA GLU A 88 -6.71 -5.38 -12.79
C GLU A 88 -7.55 -5.84 -11.58
N THR A 89 -7.60 -5.03 -10.53
CA THR A 89 -8.37 -5.30 -9.31
C THR A 89 -9.15 -4.08 -8.87
N ARG A 90 -10.22 -4.31 -8.11
CA ARG A 90 -11.03 -3.25 -7.50
C ARG A 90 -10.20 -2.23 -6.72
N GLY A 91 -9.30 -2.71 -5.86
CA GLY A 91 -8.41 -1.84 -5.08
C GLY A 91 -7.45 -1.03 -5.96
N PHE A 92 -6.93 -1.61 -7.04
CA PHE A 92 -6.08 -0.87 -7.98
C PHE A 92 -6.86 0.25 -8.68
N THR A 93 -8.07 -0.05 -9.16
CA THR A 93 -8.97 0.94 -9.76
C THR A 93 -9.26 2.09 -8.79
N ALA A 94 -9.67 1.78 -7.56
CA ALA A 94 -10.01 2.79 -6.55
C ALA A 94 -8.82 3.71 -6.21
N LEU A 95 -7.62 3.14 -6.03
CA LEU A 95 -6.40 3.91 -5.76
C LEU A 95 -5.96 4.74 -6.98
N GLN A 96 -6.09 4.20 -8.19
CA GLN A 96 -5.77 4.91 -9.42
C GLN A 96 -6.70 6.11 -9.62
N GLN A 97 -8.01 5.92 -9.40
CA GLN A 97 -8.99 7.01 -9.43
C GLN A 97 -8.68 8.07 -8.39
N ALA A 98 -8.39 7.67 -7.14
CA ALA A 98 -8.03 8.61 -6.09
C ALA A 98 -6.76 9.41 -6.45
N SER A 99 -5.76 8.76 -7.04
CA SER A 99 -4.52 9.41 -7.49
C SER A 99 -4.75 10.45 -8.59
N LEU A 100 -5.60 10.13 -9.59
CA LEU A 100 -5.94 11.05 -10.67
C LEU A 100 -6.70 12.27 -10.16
N LEU A 101 -7.67 12.07 -9.26
CA LEU A 101 -8.43 13.17 -8.66
C LEU A 101 -7.54 14.06 -7.79
N LEU A 102 -6.68 13.49 -6.95
CA LEU A 102 -5.72 14.26 -6.15
C LEU A 102 -4.76 15.05 -7.05
N SER A 103 -4.29 14.46 -8.15
CA SER A 103 -3.44 15.14 -9.13
C SER A 103 -4.17 16.30 -9.80
N HIS A 104 -5.43 16.11 -10.20
CA HIS A 104 -6.28 17.17 -10.71
C HIS A 104 -6.44 18.30 -9.69
N ALA A 105 -6.68 17.96 -8.43
CA ALA A 105 -6.83 18.94 -7.36
C ALA A 105 -5.53 19.68 -7.01
N VAL A 106 -4.35 19.13 -7.31
CA VAL A 106 -3.09 19.88 -7.17
C VAL A 106 -2.91 20.87 -8.32
N ALA A 107 -3.35 20.52 -9.53
CA ALA A 107 -3.17 21.33 -10.73
C ALA A 107 -4.23 22.42 -10.93
N ASN A 108 -5.33 22.41 -10.16
CA ASN A 108 -6.50 23.27 -10.38
C ASN A 108 -7.01 23.87 -9.06
N ASP A 109 -7.65 25.04 -9.14
CA ASP A 109 -8.29 25.73 -8.01
C ASP A 109 -9.80 25.89 -8.22
N SER A 110 -10.44 24.85 -8.75
CA SER A 110 -11.89 24.80 -8.94
C SER A 110 -12.61 24.36 -7.66
N ALA A 111 -13.94 24.56 -7.61
CA ALA A 111 -14.76 24.01 -6.52
C ALA A 111 -14.63 22.48 -6.40
N ALA A 112 -14.50 21.78 -7.54
CA ALA A 112 -14.26 20.33 -7.56
C ALA A 112 -12.88 19.97 -6.97
N ALA A 113 -11.84 20.76 -7.28
CA ALA A 113 -10.52 20.58 -6.69
C ALA A 113 -10.55 20.79 -5.16
N ASP A 114 -11.30 21.79 -4.69
CA ASP A 114 -11.49 22.02 -3.26
C ASP A 114 -12.25 20.89 -2.56
N ALA A 115 -13.31 20.35 -3.19
CA ALA A 115 -14.03 19.18 -2.68
C ALA A 115 -13.12 17.94 -2.58
N ILE A 116 -12.30 17.68 -3.60
CA ILE A 116 -11.31 16.59 -3.56
C ILE A 116 -10.31 16.79 -2.39
N ARG A 117 -9.84 18.01 -2.16
CA ARG A 117 -8.92 18.33 -1.04
C ARG A 117 -9.60 18.19 0.32
N ALA A 118 -10.89 18.47 0.41
CA ALA A 118 -11.67 18.42 1.64
C ALA A 118 -12.10 16.98 2.00
N ASP A 119 -12.47 16.17 1.02
CA ASP A 119 -13.15 14.90 1.27
C ASP A 119 -12.22 13.70 1.04
N LEU A 120 -11.50 13.69 -0.09
CA LEU A 120 -10.67 12.55 -0.47
C LEU A 120 -9.28 12.59 0.18
N ARG A 121 -8.63 13.76 0.20
CA ARG A 121 -7.27 13.89 0.75
C ARG A 121 -7.17 13.48 2.23
N PRO A 122 -8.07 13.88 3.15
CA PRO A 122 -7.95 13.47 4.54
C PRO A 122 -8.11 11.96 4.73
N LEU A 123 -9.00 11.32 3.97
CA LEU A 123 -9.18 9.87 4.01
C LEU A 123 -7.89 9.13 3.62
N ILE A 124 -7.27 9.51 2.50
CA ILE A 124 -6.03 8.89 2.03
C ILE A 124 -4.88 9.12 3.01
N VAL A 125 -4.77 10.34 3.58
CA VAL A 125 -3.74 10.65 4.58
C VAL A 125 -3.94 9.84 5.86
N GLN A 126 -5.19 9.70 6.31
CA GLN A 126 -5.51 8.92 7.51
C GLN A 126 -5.18 7.44 7.31
N GLN A 127 -5.63 6.85 6.20
CA GLN A 127 -5.33 5.46 5.85
C GLN A 127 -3.83 5.21 5.75
N ALA A 128 -3.09 6.09 5.06
CA ALA A 128 -1.63 5.99 4.97
C ALA A 128 -0.94 6.11 6.34
N THR A 129 -1.47 6.95 7.24
CA THR A 129 -0.96 7.11 8.60
C THR A 129 -1.24 5.88 9.45
N ASP A 130 -2.42 5.27 9.33
CA ASP A 130 -2.81 4.08 10.07
C ASP A 130 -1.97 2.88 9.61
N THR A 131 -1.83 2.67 8.30
CA THR A 131 -0.92 1.65 7.74
C THR A 131 0.54 1.90 8.16
N LEU A 132 0.99 3.15 8.16
CA LEU A 132 2.33 3.49 8.64
C LEU A 132 2.46 3.14 10.13
N ASN A 133 1.47 3.45 10.97
CA ASN A 133 1.50 3.17 12.40
C ASN A 133 1.46 1.66 12.69
N GLU A 134 0.71 0.89 11.93
CA GLU A 134 0.68 -0.57 12.02
C GLU A 134 2.03 -1.18 11.63
N THR A 135 2.66 -0.63 10.60
CA THR A 135 3.97 -1.10 10.10
C THR A 135 5.16 -0.49 10.84
N MET A 136 4.97 0.60 11.61
CA MET A 136 6.04 1.33 12.32
C MET A 136 6.80 0.47 13.33
N PRO A 137 6.16 -0.39 14.16
CA PRO A 137 6.87 -1.31 15.04
C PRO A 137 7.75 -2.29 14.28
N MET A 138 7.30 -2.77 13.12
CA MET A 138 8.10 -3.61 12.22
C MET A 138 9.28 -2.81 11.66
N LEU A 139 9.05 -1.62 11.09
CA LEU A 139 10.12 -0.76 10.56
C LEU A 139 11.16 -0.41 11.63
N MET A 140 10.75 -0.18 12.87
CA MET A 140 11.65 0.09 14.00
C MET A 140 12.37 -1.16 14.52
N ALA A 141 11.74 -2.34 14.46
CA ALA A 141 12.39 -3.60 14.81
C ALA A 141 13.42 -4.04 13.76
N PHE A 142 13.16 -3.77 12.48
CA PHE A 142 13.97 -4.21 11.34
C PHE A 142 14.99 -3.17 10.84
N GLY A 143 14.83 -1.88 11.17
CA GLY A 143 15.80 -0.83 10.85
C GLY A 143 17.14 -0.92 11.60
N GLY A 144 17.22 -1.81 12.59
CA GLY A 144 18.32 -1.85 13.56
C GLY A 144 18.28 -0.60 14.46
N ARG A 145 18.71 -0.74 15.71
CA ARG A 145 18.97 0.46 16.53
C ARG A 145 19.99 1.31 15.76
N PRO A 146 19.73 2.61 15.50
CA PRO A 146 20.78 3.47 14.98
C PRO A 146 21.95 3.32 15.95
N ARG A 147 23.12 2.88 15.43
CA ARG A 147 24.33 2.87 16.25
C ARG A 147 24.44 4.29 16.82
N ARG A 148 24.48 4.40 18.15
CA ARG A 148 24.90 5.65 18.78
C ARG A 148 26.21 6.02 18.11
N VAL A 149 26.19 7.12 17.37
CA VAL A 149 27.43 7.74 16.93
C VAL A 149 28.08 8.22 18.23
N GLU A 150 29.06 7.48 18.71
CA GLU A 150 29.95 7.97 19.76
C GLU A 150 30.74 9.15 19.18
N HIS A 151 30.82 10.21 19.99
CA HIS A 151 31.22 11.57 19.65
C HIS A 151 32.53 11.73 18.89
#